data_AF-A0A1S9M2C9-F1
#
_entry.id   AF-A0A1S9M2C9-F1
#
_cell.length_a   1.000
_cell.length_b   1.000
_cell.length_c   1.000
_cell.angle_alpha   90.00
_cell.angle_beta   90.00
_cell.angle_gamma   90.00
#
_symmetry.space_group_name_H-M   'P 1'
#
loop_
_entity.id
_entity.type
_entity.pdbx_description
1 polymer ?
#
loop_
_entity_poly.entity_id
_entity_poly.type
_entity_poly.pdbx_seq_one_letter_code
_entity_poly.pdbx_strand_id
1 'polypeptide(L)'
;MDFETRPLPSGPDTTFTASEIRSAVQELLGLEGLPPIVQVGHPVLRQRAAPYDGQLDDTELAQLIERMRDVMHAAPGVGLAAPQLGIPLQLAVLEDHFDVDPLASEIRQRTPLGFFAILNPSYEPEGTSTASFYEGCLSMRGFQAVVTRHRDVRLHYQRPDGSTTSAGFSGWQARIVQHETDHLHGGIYLDRAELRSLANDGEYSAHWAYPGIDEARSGLGFLNP
;
A
#
# COMPACT_ATOMS: atom_id res chain seq x y z
N MET A 1 -8.25 -21.76 -0.71
CA MET A 1 -9.39 -20.83 -0.50
C MET A 1 -9.38 -19.88 -1.66
N ASP A 2 -10.50 -19.73 -2.35
CA ASP A 2 -10.59 -18.86 -3.53
C ASP A 2 -10.29 -17.42 -3.15
N PHE A 3 -9.40 -16.79 -3.91
CA PHE A 3 -8.99 -15.39 -3.76
C PHE A 3 -10.19 -14.43 -3.63
N GLU A 4 -11.29 -14.73 -4.32
CA GLU A 4 -12.53 -13.94 -4.33
C GLU A 4 -13.31 -13.96 -2.99
N THR A 5 -13.05 -14.94 -2.12
CA THR A 5 -13.86 -15.15 -0.90
C THR A 5 -13.30 -14.49 0.36
N ARG A 6 -12.11 -13.87 0.29
CA ARG A 6 -11.54 -13.14 1.43
C ARG A 6 -12.05 -11.70 1.44
N PRO A 7 -12.98 -11.34 2.35
CA PRO A 7 -13.38 -9.95 2.52
C PRO A 7 -12.14 -9.10 2.81
N LEU A 8 -12.18 -7.83 2.38
CA LEU A 8 -11.19 -6.83 2.81
C LEU A 8 -11.07 -6.93 4.34
N PRO A 9 -9.87 -7.16 4.90
CA PRO A 9 -9.71 -7.18 6.35
C PRO A 9 -10.16 -5.82 6.89
N SER A 10 -11.26 -5.81 7.63
CA SER A 10 -11.77 -4.60 8.28
C SER A 10 -11.32 -4.60 9.73
N GLY A 11 -10.33 -3.75 10.01
CA GLY A 11 -9.97 -3.39 11.37
C GLY A 11 -11.14 -2.74 12.13
N PRO A 12 -11.09 -2.69 13.47
CA PRO A 12 -11.95 -1.77 14.20
C PRO A 12 -11.74 -0.34 13.71
N ASP A 13 -12.78 0.50 13.78
CA ASP A 13 -12.62 1.92 13.52
C ASP A 13 -11.56 2.55 14.42
N THR A 14 -10.83 3.51 13.88
CA THR A 14 -10.00 4.39 14.71
C THR A 14 -10.86 5.07 15.76
N THR A 15 -10.29 5.23 16.95
CA THR A 15 -10.91 5.98 18.05
C THR A 15 -10.53 7.46 18.02
N PHE A 16 -9.65 7.88 17.09
CA PHE A 16 -9.21 9.27 17.00
C PHE A 16 -10.36 10.15 16.52
N THR A 17 -10.58 11.24 17.22
CA THR A 17 -11.42 12.36 16.80
C THR A 17 -10.73 13.19 15.72
N ALA A 18 -11.48 14.03 15.01
CA ALA A 18 -10.92 14.98 14.02
C ALA A 18 -9.82 15.88 14.63
N SER A 19 -9.99 16.33 15.88
CA SER A 19 -8.99 17.14 16.57
C SER A 19 -7.72 16.35 16.88
N GLU A 20 -7.84 15.08 17.30
CA GLU A 20 -6.67 14.23 17.57
C GLU A 20 -5.91 13.87 16.28
N ILE A 21 -6.62 13.64 15.17
CA ILE A 21 -6.01 13.47 13.85
C ILE A 21 -5.22 14.72 13.47
N ARG A 22 -5.84 15.91 13.58
CA ARG A 22 -5.17 17.17 13.26
C ARG A 22 -3.95 17.40 14.15
N SER A 23 -4.06 17.14 15.46
CA SER A 23 -2.92 17.24 16.38
C SER A 23 -1.78 16.28 16.03
N ALA A 24 -2.08 15.03 15.67
CA ALA A 24 -1.07 14.06 15.22
C ALA A 24 -0.36 14.52 13.94
N VAL A 25 -1.10 15.13 13.00
CA VAL A 25 -0.52 15.72 11.78
C VAL A 25 0.39 16.90 12.13
N GLN A 26 -0.05 17.83 12.98
CA GLN A 26 0.74 18.99 13.40
C GLN A 26 2.02 18.56 14.14
N GLU A 27 1.93 17.55 15.00
CA GLU A 27 3.10 16.98 15.68
C GLU A 27 4.08 16.39 14.66
N LEU A 28 3.59 15.59 13.71
CA LEU A 28 4.42 15.00 12.65
C LEU A 28 5.11 16.05 11.77
N LEU A 29 4.39 17.11 11.42
CA LEU A 29 4.92 18.22 10.62
C LEU A 29 5.93 19.07 11.41
N GLY A 30 5.83 19.09 12.75
CA GLY A 30 6.77 19.77 13.64
C GLY A 30 8.08 19.01 13.90
N LEU A 31 8.20 17.75 13.47
CA LEU A 31 9.40 16.94 13.70
C LEU A 31 10.60 17.44 12.89
N GLU A 32 11.74 17.58 13.58
CA GLU A 32 13.05 17.75 12.92
C GLU A 32 13.46 16.44 12.24
N GLY A 33 13.65 16.47 10.91
CA GLY A 33 13.97 15.26 10.11
C GLY A 33 12.75 14.40 9.76
N LEU A 34 12.92 13.29 9.03
CA LEU A 34 11.80 12.48 8.55
C LEU A 34 11.18 11.63 9.67
N PRO A 35 9.83 11.57 9.77
CA PRO A 35 9.16 10.74 10.77
C PRO A 35 9.44 9.25 10.52
N PRO A 36 9.52 8.44 11.59
CA PRO A 36 9.69 7.00 11.46
C PRO A 36 8.42 6.36 10.89
N ILE A 37 8.61 5.33 10.07
CA ILE A 37 7.50 4.50 9.58
C ILE A 37 7.10 3.51 10.67
N VAL A 38 5.84 3.56 11.08
CA VAL A 38 5.22 2.65 12.03
C VAL A 38 5.34 1.21 11.53
N GLN A 39 5.75 0.30 12.42
CA GLN A 39 5.94 -1.12 12.10
C GLN A 39 4.77 -1.98 12.56
N VAL A 40 4.58 -3.13 11.90
CA VAL A 40 3.54 -4.12 12.19
C VAL A 40 3.56 -4.53 13.66
N GLY A 41 2.36 -4.68 14.22
CA GLY A 41 2.16 -4.84 15.67
C GLY A 41 1.63 -3.56 16.32
N HIS A 42 1.89 -2.39 15.74
CA HIS A 42 1.25 -1.15 16.18
C HIS A 42 -0.25 -1.13 15.80
N PRO A 43 -1.18 -0.80 16.73
CA PRO A 43 -2.62 -0.88 16.48
C PRO A 43 -3.13 -0.05 15.31
N VAL A 44 -2.52 1.11 15.04
CA VAL A 44 -2.93 2.01 13.94
C VAL A 44 -2.96 1.32 12.57
N LEU A 45 -2.07 0.34 12.33
CA LEU A 45 -1.98 -0.40 11.07
C LEU A 45 -3.08 -1.47 10.92
N ARG A 46 -3.83 -1.71 12.00
CA ARG A 46 -4.93 -2.66 12.08
C ARG A 46 -6.27 -1.98 12.31
N GLN A 47 -6.33 -0.66 12.29
CA GLN A 47 -7.56 0.11 12.41
C GLN A 47 -8.05 0.57 11.04
N ARG A 48 -9.37 0.67 10.86
CA ARG A 48 -9.93 1.42 9.74
C ARG A 48 -9.72 2.91 10.01
N ALA A 49 -9.00 3.56 9.10
CA ALA A 49 -8.73 4.99 9.19
C ALA A 49 -10.01 5.82 9.00
N ALA A 50 -10.07 6.98 9.65
CA ALA A 50 -11.18 7.90 9.51
C ALA A 50 -11.22 8.46 8.07
N PRO A 51 -12.40 8.52 7.43
CA PRO A 51 -12.55 9.23 6.17
C PRO A 51 -12.08 10.67 6.30
N TYR A 52 -11.36 11.19 5.32
CA TYR A 52 -11.07 12.61 5.22
C TYR A 52 -12.35 13.40 4.94
N ASP A 53 -12.73 14.29 5.85
CA ASP A 53 -13.92 15.14 5.73
C ASP A 53 -13.65 16.61 6.10
N GLY A 54 -12.37 16.99 6.09
CA GLY A 54 -11.91 18.35 6.43
C GLY A 54 -11.23 18.46 7.80
N GLN A 55 -10.59 17.39 8.27
CA GLN A 55 -9.80 17.43 9.52
C GLN A 55 -8.58 18.34 9.42
N LEU A 56 -8.09 18.60 8.20
CA LEU A 56 -6.95 19.46 7.89
C LEU A 56 -7.41 20.60 6.98
N ASP A 57 -6.79 21.77 7.12
CA ASP A 57 -6.91 22.81 6.09
C ASP A 57 -6.02 22.49 4.87
N ASP A 58 -6.20 23.24 3.78
CA ASP A 58 -5.49 23.01 2.51
C ASP A 58 -3.96 23.07 2.68
N THR A 59 -3.46 23.89 3.60
CA THR A 59 -2.01 24.05 3.84
C THR A 59 -1.48 22.83 4.59
N GLU A 60 -2.15 22.43 5.67
CA GLU A 60 -1.81 21.25 6.46
C GLU A 60 -1.87 19.97 5.60
N LEU A 61 -2.89 19.83 4.74
CA LEU A 61 -3.01 18.68 3.84
C LEU A 61 -1.87 18.64 2.82
N ALA A 62 -1.55 19.78 2.18
CA ALA A 62 -0.47 19.85 1.21
C ALA A 62 0.89 19.50 1.85
N GLN A 63 1.17 20.03 3.04
CA GLN A 63 2.38 19.71 3.79
C GLN A 63 2.46 18.25 4.19
N LEU A 64 1.34 17.64 4.63
CA LEU A 64 1.30 16.22 4.95
C LEU A 64 1.58 15.35 3.73
N ILE A 65 1.01 15.68 2.57
CA ILE A 65 1.23 14.94 1.31
C ILE A 65 2.70 15.01 0.89
N GLU A 66 3.30 16.20 0.92
CA GLU A 66 4.73 16.39 0.62
C GLU A 66 5.60 15.58 1.57
N ARG A 67 5.30 15.66 2.88
CA ARG A 67 6.01 14.92 3.91
C ARG A 67 5.90 13.41 3.74
N MET A 68 4.72 12.90 3.38
CA MET A 68 4.51 11.48 3.06
C MET A 68 5.35 11.05 1.86
N ARG A 69 5.44 11.91 0.82
CA ARG A 69 6.30 11.64 -0.34
C ARG A 69 7.77 11.57 0.03
N ASP A 70 8.26 12.52 0.84
CA ASP A 70 9.65 12.52 1.30
C ASP A 70 10.01 11.24 2.08
N VAL A 71 9.11 10.80 2.96
CA VAL A 71 9.30 9.55 3.72
C VAL A 71 9.28 8.33 2.80
N MET A 72 8.34 8.28 1.86
CA MET A 72 8.25 7.21 0.87
C MET A 72 9.54 7.08 0.06
N HIS A 73 10.09 8.20 -0.44
CA HIS A 73 11.34 8.23 -1.20
C HIS A 73 12.56 7.84 -0.36
N ALA A 74 12.62 8.27 0.90
CA ALA A 74 13.70 7.92 1.81
C ALA A 74 13.69 6.44 2.22
N ALA A 75 12.51 5.79 2.20
CA ALA A 75 12.32 4.36 2.49
C ALA A 75 12.22 3.49 1.21
N PRO A 76 12.85 3.92 0.11
CA PRO A 76 12.55 3.60 -1.30
C PRO A 76 11.25 2.81 -1.59
N GLY A 77 10.10 3.34 -1.18
CA GLY A 77 8.77 2.78 -1.47
C GLY A 77 8.14 3.32 -2.75
N VAL A 78 7.07 2.64 -3.20
CA VAL A 78 6.23 3.09 -4.34
C VAL A 78 4.83 3.55 -3.91
N GLY A 79 4.56 3.49 -2.62
CA GLY A 79 3.34 3.92 -1.97
C GLY A 79 3.57 4.11 -0.47
N LEU A 80 2.79 4.98 0.15
CA LEU A 80 2.75 5.17 1.59
C LEU A 80 1.38 5.67 2.04
N ALA A 81 0.76 4.95 2.97
CA ALA A 81 -0.51 5.33 3.60
C ALA A 81 -0.28 6.09 4.91
N ALA A 82 -1.13 7.07 5.23
CA ALA A 82 -1.03 7.88 6.44
C ALA A 82 -0.98 7.06 7.75
N PRO A 83 -1.68 5.91 7.90
CA PRO A 83 -1.53 5.03 9.06
C PRO A 83 -0.09 4.54 9.29
N GLN A 84 0.72 4.42 8.24
CA GLN A 84 2.13 4.06 8.34
C GLN A 84 2.99 5.16 8.97
N LEU A 85 2.44 6.36 9.13
CA LEU A 85 3.01 7.47 9.90
C LEU A 85 2.30 7.70 11.23
N GLY A 86 1.42 6.77 11.65
CA GLY A 86 0.68 6.89 12.90
C GLY A 86 -0.58 7.76 12.81
N ILE A 87 -0.95 8.22 11.60
CA ILE A 87 -2.12 9.08 11.39
C ILE A 87 -3.25 8.21 10.82
N PRO A 88 -4.30 7.88 11.59
CA PRO A 88 -5.41 7.03 11.12
C PRO A 88 -6.40 7.83 10.26
N LEU A 89 -5.93 8.38 9.14
CA LEU A 89 -6.69 9.16 8.16
C LEU A 89 -6.66 8.45 6.80
N GLN A 90 -7.77 8.46 6.05
CA GLN A 90 -7.85 7.87 4.72
C GLN A 90 -7.16 8.74 3.67
N LEU A 91 -5.82 8.72 3.71
CA LEU A 91 -4.92 9.40 2.80
C LEU A 91 -3.75 8.48 2.46
N ALA A 92 -3.43 8.33 1.18
CA ALA A 92 -2.21 7.67 0.72
C ALA A 92 -1.56 8.43 -0.43
N VAL A 93 -0.25 8.26 -0.59
CA VAL A 93 0.53 8.78 -1.72
C VAL A 93 1.12 7.62 -2.52
N LEU A 94 1.21 7.77 -3.83
CA LEU A 94 1.68 6.75 -4.77
C LEU A 94 2.62 7.37 -5.79
N GLU A 95 3.73 6.70 -6.08
CA GLU A 95 4.66 7.05 -7.16
C GLU A 95 5.58 5.86 -7.44
N ASP A 96 5.73 5.48 -8.71
CA ASP A 96 6.70 4.46 -9.11
C ASP A 96 7.62 5.07 -10.17
N HIS A 97 8.79 5.53 -9.73
CA HIS A 97 9.79 6.20 -10.56
C HIS A 97 11.07 5.37 -10.73
N PHE A 98 11.04 4.10 -10.33
CA PHE A 98 12.21 3.23 -10.40
C PHE A 98 12.38 2.64 -11.79
N ASP A 99 13.63 2.60 -12.26
CA ASP A 99 14.00 1.80 -13.42
C ASP A 99 13.90 0.31 -13.07
N VAL A 100 13.29 -0.45 -13.97
CA VAL A 100 13.05 -1.88 -13.77
C VAL A 100 13.65 -2.62 -14.95
N ASP A 101 14.28 -3.77 -14.68
CA ASP A 101 14.75 -4.68 -15.72
C ASP A 101 13.62 -4.98 -16.73
N PRO A 102 13.90 -4.97 -18.06
CA PRO A 102 12.87 -5.15 -19.08
C PRO A 102 12.03 -6.41 -18.92
N LEU A 103 12.63 -7.54 -18.52
CA LEU A 103 11.92 -8.80 -18.31
C LEU A 103 11.01 -8.70 -17.08
N ALA A 104 11.47 -8.06 -16.01
CA ALA A 104 10.64 -7.78 -14.84
C ALA A 104 9.49 -6.81 -15.15
N SER A 105 9.72 -5.78 -15.98
CA SER A 105 8.69 -4.85 -16.43
C SER A 105 7.61 -5.58 -17.24
N GLU A 106 8.00 -6.46 -18.17
CA GLU A 106 7.08 -7.26 -18.98
C GLU A 106 6.25 -8.22 -18.11
N ILE A 107 6.90 -9.05 -17.30
CA ILE A 107 6.24 -10.08 -16.48
C ILE A 107 5.29 -9.44 -15.46
N ARG A 108 5.72 -8.37 -14.79
CA ARG A 108 4.93 -7.70 -13.74
C ARG A 108 3.99 -6.64 -14.29
N GLN A 109 4.04 -6.34 -15.59
CA GLN A 109 3.36 -5.21 -16.22
C GLN A 109 3.61 -3.93 -15.43
N ARG A 110 4.89 -3.67 -15.13
CA ARG A 110 5.35 -2.57 -14.28
C ARG A 110 5.85 -1.44 -15.15
N THR A 111 5.07 -0.37 -15.21
CA THR A 111 5.41 0.88 -15.89
C THR A 111 5.43 2.03 -14.89
N PRO A 112 6.17 3.11 -15.17
CA PRO A 112 6.25 4.25 -14.26
C PRO A 112 4.87 4.82 -13.91
N LEU A 113 4.69 5.17 -12.64
CA LEU A 113 3.49 5.79 -12.10
C LEU A 113 3.87 7.18 -11.59
N GLY A 114 3.33 8.23 -12.23
CA GLY A 114 3.55 9.60 -11.77
C GLY A 114 2.95 9.82 -10.39
N PHE A 115 3.53 10.75 -9.62
CA PHE A 115 3.09 11.05 -8.26
C PHE A 115 1.63 11.53 -8.19
N PHE A 116 0.84 10.98 -7.27
CA PHE A 116 -0.45 11.50 -6.87
C PHE A 116 -0.83 11.07 -5.44
N ALA A 117 -1.75 11.81 -4.85
CA ALA A 117 -2.36 11.49 -3.56
C ALA A 117 -3.82 11.08 -3.74
N ILE A 118 -4.27 10.13 -2.92
CA ILE A 118 -5.64 9.63 -2.91
C ILE A 118 -6.25 9.80 -1.53
N LEU A 119 -7.42 10.42 -1.47
CA LEU A 119 -8.23 10.55 -0.27
C LEU A 119 -9.48 9.69 -0.39
N ASN A 120 -9.89 9.08 0.72
CA ASN A 120 -11.07 8.21 0.80
C ASN A 120 -11.18 7.16 -0.33
N PRO A 121 -10.09 6.45 -0.68
CA PRO A 121 -10.13 5.58 -1.84
C PRO A 121 -10.94 4.31 -1.59
N SER A 122 -11.59 3.83 -2.65
CA SER A 122 -12.12 2.48 -2.76
C SER A 122 -11.80 1.94 -4.15
N TYR A 123 -11.75 0.61 -4.31
CA TYR A 123 -11.52 0.00 -5.61
C TYR A 123 -12.44 -1.18 -5.84
N GLU A 124 -12.73 -1.46 -7.11
CA GLU A 124 -13.35 -2.71 -7.55
C GLU A 124 -12.54 -3.39 -8.65
N PRO A 125 -12.58 -4.73 -8.75
CA PRO A 125 -11.91 -5.43 -9.84
C PRO A 125 -12.57 -5.17 -11.20
N GLU A 126 -11.75 -4.98 -12.22
CA GLU A 126 -12.19 -4.94 -13.63
C GLU A 126 -11.96 -6.31 -14.28
N GLY A 127 -12.92 -7.21 -14.08
CA GLY A 127 -12.85 -8.62 -14.52
C GLY A 127 -12.27 -9.57 -13.47
N THR A 128 -11.97 -10.79 -13.87
CA THR A 128 -11.57 -11.89 -12.96
C THR A 128 -10.08 -12.22 -13.00
N SER A 129 -9.30 -11.51 -13.82
CA SER A 129 -7.86 -11.78 -13.94
C SER A 129 -7.12 -11.40 -12.67
N THR A 130 -6.21 -12.27 -12.24
CA THR A 130 -5.35 -12.05 -11.07
C THR A 130 -3.89 -12.27 -11.43
N ALA A 131 -3.00 -11.70 -10.62
CA ALA A 131 -1.56 -11.92 -10.71
C ALA A 131 -0.97 -12.11 -9.32
N SER A 132 0.07 -12.94 -9.21
CA SER A 132 0.71 -13.30 -7.93
C SER A 132 2.19 -12.95 -7.99
N PHE A 133 2.64 -12.09 -7.08
CA PHE A 133 4.03 -11.63 -6.97
C PHE A 133 4.40 -11.41 -5.50
N TYR A 134 5.70 -11.41 -5.21
CA TYR A 134 6.20 -10.96 -3.92
C TYR A 134 5.83 -9.49 -3.68
N GLU A 135 5.22 -9.22 -2.52
CA GLU A 135 5.04 -7.88 -1.96
C GLU A 135 5.90 -7.74 -0.70
N GLY A 136 6.49 -6.55 -0.54
CA GLY A 136 7.00 -6.07 0.74
C GLY A 136 6.16 -4.89 1.23
N CYS A 137 6.43 -4.43 2.45
CA CYS A 137 5.76 -3.26 3.02
C CYS A 137 6.74 -2.48 3.90
N LEU A 138 6.73 -1.15 3.82
CA LEU A 138 7.60 -0.29 4.63
C LEU A 138 7.32 -0.42 6.14
N SER A 139 6.12 -0.88 6.49
CA SER A 139 5.69 -1.20 7.86
C SER A 139 6.00 -2.64 8.27
N MET A 140 6.61 -3.45 7.42
CA MET A 140 7.08 -4.80 7.75
C MET A 140 8.47 -5.02 7.17
N ARG A 141 9.43 -4.28 7.70
CA ARG A 141 10.82 -4.32 7.24
C ARG A 141 11.40 -5.72 7.38
N GLY A 142 12.19 -6.13 6.39
CA GLY A 142 12.92 -7.40 6.45
C GLY A 142 12.16 -8.61 5.93
N PHE A 143 10.91 -8.47 5.47
CA PHE A 143 10.09 -9.59 5.02
C PHE A 143 9.27 -9.28 3.77
N GLN A 144 9.09 -10.32 2.95
CA GLN A 144 8.24 -10.31 1.78
C GLN A 144 7.49 -11.63 1.66
N ALA A 145 6.31 -11.62 1.04
CA ALA A 145 5.60 -12.84 0.68
C ALA A 145 4.81 -12.64 -0.63
N VAL A 146 4.51 -13.74 -1.30
CA VAL A 146 3.65 -13.75 -2.48
C VAL A 146 2.23 -13.39 -2.09
N VAL A 147 1.68 -12.42 -2.80
CA VAL A 147 0.28 -11.98 -2.67
C VAL A 147 -0.40 -12.03 -4.04
N THR A 148 -1.56 -12.66 -4.09
CA THR A 148 -2.46 -12.59 -5.24
C THR A 148 -3.24 -11.27 -5.19
N ARG A 149 -3.32 -10.56 -6.31
CA ARG A 149 -4.09 -9.32 -6.49
C ARG A 149 -4.92 -9.39 -7.76
N HIS A 150 -6.01 -8.63 -7.83
CA HIS A 150 -6.66 -8.40 -9.11
C HIS A 150 -5.68 -7.69 -10.03
N ARG A 151 -5.60 -8.15 -11.28
CA ARG A 151 -4.67 -7.57 -12.27
C ARG A 151 -5.12 -6.18 -12.68
N ASP A 152 -6.43 -5.98 -12.84
CA ASP A 152 -7.06 -4.75 -13.29
C ASP A 152 -8.08 -4.29 -12.24
N VAL A 153 -8.05 -3.00 -11.89
CA VAL A 153 -8.98 -2.40 -10.92
C VAL A 153 -9.44 -1.02 -11.36
N ARG A 154 -10.67 -0.66 -11.02
CA ARG A 154 -11.18 0.70 -11.03
C ARG A 154 -10.99 1.29 -9.64
N LEU A 155 -10.21 2.36 -9.52
CA LEU A 155 -10.06 3.13 -8.29
C LEU A 155 -11.03 4.31 -8.31
N HIS A 156 -11.75 4.53 -7.21
CA HIS A 156 -12.53 5.73 -6.91
C HIS A 156 -11.86 6.46 -5.75
N TYR A 157 -11.66 7.76 -5.86
CA TYR A 157 -10.98 8.54 -4.82
C TYR A 157 -11.28 10.04 -4.94
N GLN A 158 -11.01 10.77 -3.87
CA GLN A 158 -10.98 12.23 -3.88
C GLN A 158 -9.53 12.73 -4.03
N ARG A 159 -9.35 13.76 -4.85
CA ARG A 159 -8.08 14.48 -5.00
C ARG A 159 -7.90 15.53 -3.90
N PRO A 160 -6.67 16.00 -3.63
CA PRO A 160 -6.42 17.04 -2.64
C PRO A 160 -7.19 18.36 -2.88
N ASP A 161 -7.59 18.63 -4.12
CA ASP A 161 -8.44 19.79 -4.49
C ASP A 161 -9.93 19.60 -4.15
N GLY A 162 -10.30 18.48 -3.53
CA GLY A 162 -11.67 18.12 -3.16
C GLY A 162 -12.48 17.45 -4.28
N SER A 163 -11.97 17.37 -5.51
CA SER A 163 -12.69 16.72 -6.61
C SER A 163 -12.72 15.21 -6.47
N THR A 164 -13.86 14.59 -6.73
CA THR A 164 -14.00 13.12 -6.78
C THR A 164 -13.79 12.61 -8.20
N THR A 165 -13.05 11.52 -8.35
CA THR A 165 -12.73 10.95 -9.66
C THR A 165 -12.56 9.44 -9.59
N SER A 166 -12.51 8.80 -10.77
CA SER A 166 -12.24 7.38 -10.91
C SER A 166 -11.28 7.12 -12.05
N ALA A 167 -10.34 6.18 -11.88
CA ALA A 167 -9.35 5.83 -12.88
C ALA A 167 -9.10 4.31 -12.89
N GLY A 168 -8.87 3.76 -14.09
CA GLY A 168 -8.49 2.36 -14.25
C GLY A 168 -6.98 2.19 -14.08
N PHE A 169 -6.58 1.15 -13.37
CA PHE A 169 -5.18 0.77 -13.19
C PHE A 169 -5.02 -0.72 -13.49
N SER A 170 -3.86 -1.08 -14.04
CA SER A 170 -3.53 -2.47 -14.36
C SER A 170 -2.12 -2.83 -13.87
N GLY A 171 -1.82 -4.13 -13.87
CA GLY A 171 -0.48 -4.64 -13.59
C GLY A 171 0.06 -4.24 -12.22
N TRP A 172 1.30 -3.76 -12.19
CA TRP A 172 1.93 -3.35 -10.93
C TRP A 172 1.28 -2.10 -10.31
N GLN A 173 0.75 -1.18 -11.13
CA GLN A 173 0.08 0.02 -10.62
C GLN A 173 -1.22 -0.35 -9.90
N ALA A 174 -2.01 -1.28 -10.46
CA ALA A 174 -3.18 -1.83 -9.78
C ALA A 174 -2.83 -2.47 -8.43
N ARG A 175 -1.68 -3.15 -8.34
CA ARG A 175 -1.18 -3.75 -7.09
C ARG A 175 -0.85 -2.70 -6.03
N ILE A 176 -0.14 -1.64 -6.40
CA ILE A 176 0.19 -0.53 -5.47
C ILE A 176 -1.11 0.10 -4.95
N VAL A 177 -2.06 0.42 -5.84
CA VAL A 177 -3.37 0.98 -5.47
C VAL A 177 -4.12 0.09 -4.48
N GLN A 178 -4.18 -1.22 -4.73
CA GLN A 178 -4.81 -2.17 -3.82
C GLN A 178 -4.09 -2.24 -2.47
N HIS A 179 -2.75 -2.24 -2.47
CA HIS A 179 -1.95 -2.30 -1.26
C HIS A 179 -2.14 -1.08 -0.37
N GLU A 180 -2.02 0.12 -0.93
CA GLU A 180 -2.19 1.36 -0.16
C GLU A 180 -3.64 1.56 0.29
N THR A 181 -4.62 1.15 -0.51
CA THR A 181 -6.03 1.20 -0.10
C THR A 181 -6.32 0.21 1.03
N ASP A 182 -5.74 -1.00 1.01
CA ASP A 182 -5.86 -1.98 2.10
C ASP A 182 -5.36 -1.40 3.43
N HIS A 183 -4.25 -0.65 3.43
CA HIS A 183 -3.71 -0.01 4.63
C HIS A 183 -4.70 0.94 5.30
N LEU A 184 -5.50 1.67 4.52
CA LEU A 184 -6.51 2.60 5.04
C LEU A 184 -7.69 1.89 5.72
N HIS A 185 -7.84 0.59 5.49
CA HIS A 185 -8.87 -0.25 6.07
C HIS A 185 -8.35 -1.17 7.20
N GLY A 186 -7.07 -1.02 7.59
CA GLY A 186 -6.41 -1.85 8.59
C GLY A 186 -5.90 -3.19 8.05
N GLY A 187 -5.85 -3.33 6.73
CA GLY A 187 -5.26 -4.46 6.04
C GLY A 187 -3.75 -4.34 5.90
N ILE A 188 -3.06 -5.47 5.99
CA ILE A 188 -1.66 -5.60 5.59
C ILE A 188 -1.52 -6.78 4.63
N TYR A 189 -0.47 -6.78 3.81
CA TYR A 189 -0.30 -7.80 2.77
C TYR A 189 -0.32 -9.25 3.30
N LEU A 190 0.11 -9.48 4.56
CA LEU A 190 0.06 -10.80 5.19
C LEU A 190 -1.35 -11.39 5.34
N ASP A 191 -2.39 -10.56 5.38
CA ASP A 191 -3.78 -11.04 5.45
C ASP A 191 -4.20 -11.76 4.16
N ARG A 192 -3.47 -11.50 3.07
CA ARG A 192 -3.66 -12.09 1.73
C ARG A 192 -2.50 -12.98 1.30
N ALA A 193 -1.42 -13.05 2.08
CA ALA A 193 -0.19 -13.71 1.67
C ALA A 193 -0.31 -15.24 1.63
N GLU A 194 0.39 -15.83 0.66
CA GLU A 194 0.74 -17.24 0.66
C GLU A 194 1.83 -17.48 1.69
N LEU A 195 1.47 -17.84 2.92
CA LEU A 195 2.42 -17.86 4.05
C LEU A 195 3.62 -18.79 3.85
N ARG A 196 3.51 -19.84 3.02
CA ARG A 196 4.67 -20.69 2.65
C ARG A 196 5.74 -19.96 1.85
N SER A 197 5.39 -18.85 1.22
CA SER A 197 6.31 -18.00 0.46
C SER A 197 6.98 -16.92 1.31
N LEU A 198 6.60 -16.77 2.60
CA LEU A 198 7.18 -15.76 3.49
C LEU A 198 8.69 -15.96 3.59
N ALA A 199 9.44 -14.95 3.17
CA ALA A 199 10.89 -14.95 3.19
C ALA A 199 11.37 -13.67 3.85
N ASN A 200 12.46 -13.76 4.60
CA ASN A 200 13.21 -12.57 4.96
C ASN A 200 13.98 -12.04 3.74
N ASP A 201 14.42 -10.79 3.77
CA ASP A 201 15.09 -10.14 2.63
C ASP A 201 16.35 -10.90 2.15
N GLY A 202 17.10 -11.53 3.07
CA GLY A 202 18.29 -12.30 2.76
C GLY A 202 17.98 -13.57 1.97
N GLU A 203 17.03 -14.35 2.46
CA GLU A 203 16.58 -15.59 1.80
C GLU A 203 15.87 -15.29 0.47
N TYR A 204 15.07 -14.23 0.42
CA TYR A 204 14.46 -13.76 -0.84
C TYR A 204 15.53 -13.41 -1.87
N SER A 205 16.53 -12.61 -1.49
CA SER A 205 17.59 -12.20 -2.40
C SER A 205 18.45 -13.37 -2.88
N ALA A 206 18.71 -14.35 -2.02
CA ALA A 206 19.52 -15.51 -2.34
C ALA A 206 18.81 -16.54 -3.24
N HIS A 207 17.48 -16.65 -3.13
CA HIS A 207 16.74 -17.77 -3.71
C HIS A 207 15.55 -17.41 -4.59
N TRP A 208 14.89 -16.27 -4.36
CA TRP A 208 13.54 -16.02 -4.90
C TRP A 208 13.39 -14.70 -5.67
N ALA A 209 14.45 -13.90 -5.79
CA ALA A 209 14.46 -12.58 -6.43
C ALA A 209 14.38 -12.63 -7.97
N TYR A 210 13.39 -13.35 -8.50
CA TYR A 210 13.10 -13.45 -9.92
C TYR A 210 11.96 -12.49 -10.33
N PRO A 211 11.85 -12.15 -11.63
CA PRO A 211 10.69 -11.41 -12.16
C PRO A 211 9.34 -12.04 -11.81
N GLY A 212 9.21 -13.36 -11.95
CA GLY A 212 8.02 -14.14 -11.62
C GLY A 212 8.11 -14.81 -10.24
N ILE A 213 7.26 -15.81 -10.03
CA ILE A 213 7.22 -16.59 -8.78
C ILE A 213 7.32 -18.10 -9.02
N ASP A 214 7.60 -18.56 -10.24
CA ASP A 214 7.49 -19.98 -10.61
C ASP A 214 8.48 -20.85 -9.80
N GLU A 215 9.70 -20.37 -9.62
CA GLU A 215 10.76 -21.03 -8.84
C GLU A 215 10.37 -21.15 -7.37
N ALA A 216 9.90 -20.04 -6.77
CA ALA A 216 9.44 -20.03 -5.39
C ALA A 216 8.19 -20.93 -5.21
N ARG A 217 7.25 -20.87 -6.16
CA ARG A 217 6.02 -21.67 -6.14
C ARG A 217 6.33 -23.16 -6.13
N SER A 218 7.21 -23.60 -7.03
CA SER A 218 7.65 -24.99 -7.12
C SER A 218 8.48 -25.40 -5.90
N GLY A 219 9.47 -24.60 -5.51
CA GLY A 219 10.42 -24.92 -4.44
C GLY A 219 9.79 -24.92 -3.04
N LEU A 220 8.85 -24.01 -2.77
CA LEU A 220 8.22 -23.86 -1.46
C LEU A 220 6.84 -24.54 -1.38
N GLY A 221 6.24 -24.90 -2.53
CA GLY A 221 5.01 -25.70 -2.62
C GLY A 221 3.76 -24.93 -2.18
N PHE A 222 3.41 -23.86 -2.89
CA PHE A 222 2.18 -23.07 -2.71
C PHE A 222 1.48 -22.84 -4.04
N LEU A 223 0.20 -22.42 -4.03
CA LEU A 223 -0.61 -22.24 -5.25
C LEU A 223 -0.56 -23.45 -6.21
N ASN A 224 -0.56 -24.66 -5.64
CA ASN A 224 -0.67 -25.89 -6.41
C ASN A 224 -2.08 -26.00 -7.02
N PRO A 225 -2.21 -26.52 -8.26
CA PRO A 225 -3.51 -26.72 -8.90
C PRO A 225 -4.40 -27.72 -8.15
#